data_AF-A0AAV5ZCP9-F1
#
_entry.id   AF-A0AAV5ZCP9-F1
#
_cell.length_a   1.000
_cell.length_b   1.000
_cell.length_c   1.000
_cell.angle_alpha   90.00
_cell.angle_beta   90.00
_cell.angle_gamma   90.00
#
_symmetry.space_group_name_H-M   'P 1'
#
loop_
_entity.id
_entity.type
_entity.pdbx_description
1 polymer ?
#
loop_
_entity_poly.entity_id
_entity_poly.type
_entity_poly.pdbx_seq_one_letter_code
_entity_poly.pdbx_strand_id
1 'polypeptide(L)'
;MSVSGELVAALVAGAARYGDRARADKLQVLDRLAGTAIVSPRALLAYHEALCFLRAYPDDAAVAAAAGRALAGFEARIARLPAATRARLRDTGIAGTDLDYPFGLHMAGWLARRFPRDVDVAWRGFEGGERVEEVLSLLVTPSESEAFTEGGLGWRRWLRLARDGRSSDLATILRLFDAGPVDGEAREWLFESLELPIAWRLRGAAPSRTRLSLAAGPAVYHAAPLRRSGIDLRRELAGPLPPIRPAERRLAAAIADMARASMATRARELHAFSRPNLADVLVAEAGGGVRVALIGLTPDDRLPLDAYYAYLAFKNGAPVSYGGGWGCFGRLEFALNIFESFRQGESALLVSRILKVYRRVFGAHTIVIDRSQIDASNPEALRSGAFYFFAKLGFRSMDPQIRALVAAEQARVAREPGYRSPLATLRRLGRAGLILTLGPGGAGPPVTGSALAALVTRAIVREHGGDRHAATAAAAARVAGVLGARDRRRWPPPERRAFERLAPIVALLPDLARWPAADRARLVAVMRARGEPGERRYLRLLDRHHRLRRALQRLSRNAEPP
;
A
#
# COMPACT_ATOMS: atom_id res chain seq x y z
N MET A 1 30.26 19.27 18.52
CA MET A 1 29.40 18.06 18.43
C MET A 1 30.13 16.94 19.16
N SER A 2 29.47 15.86 19.60
CA SER A 2 30.22 14.70 20.12
C SER A 2 30.98 14.01 18.98
N VAL A 3 32.11 13.35 19.27
CA VAL A 3 32.87 12.56 18.29
C VAL A 3 31.97 11.55 17.55
N SER A 4 31.06 10.90 18.28
CA SER A 4 30.05 10.01 17.69
C SER A 4 29.07 10.72 16.75
N GLY A 5 28.67 11.95 17.08
CA GLY A 5 27.79 12.76 16.22
C GLY A 5 28.47 13.19 14.93
N GLU A 6 29.75 13.54 14.98
CA GLU A 6 30.54 13.92 13.80
C GLU A 6 30.76 12.75 12.86
N LEU A 7 31.07 11.56 13.39
CA LEU A 7 31.20 10.34 12.61
C LEU A 7 29.88 9.95 11.92
N VAL A 8 28.75 10.04 12.64
CA VAL A 8 27.43 9.80 12.05
C VAL A 8 27.11 10.83 10.97
N ALA A 9 27.38 12.11 11.21
CA ALA A 9 27.15 13.16 10.22
C ALA A 9 28.00 12.94 8.96
N ALA A 10 29.27 12.52 9.12
CA ALA A 10 30.15 12.16 8.01
C ALA A 10 29.60 10.98 7.20
N LEU A 11 29.13 9.91 7.86
CA LEU A 11 28.52 8.78 7.17
C LEU A 11 27.25 9.20 6.41
N VAL A 12 26.37 9.98 7.04
CA VAL A 12 25.12 10.45 6.42
C VAL A 12 25.41 11.31 5.18
N ALA A 13 26.36 12.25 5.29
CA ALA A 13 26.76 13.11 4.18
C ALA A 13 27.44 12.34 3.04
N GLY A 14 28.19 11.28 3.38
CA GLY A 14 28.90 10.42 2.44
C GLY A 14 28.07 9.27 1.86
N ALA A 15 26.95 8.89 2.48
CA ALA A 15 26.23 7.64 2.19
C ALA A 15 25.88 7.49 0.71
N ALA A 16 25.46 8.58 0.06
CA ALA A 16 25.06 8.59 -1.35
C ALA A 16 26.10 9.22 -2.29
N ARG A 17 27.36 9.33 -1.87
CA ARG A 17 28.51 9.67 -2.72
C ARG A 17 29.21 8.38 -3.13
N TYR A 18 29.70 8.29 -4.36
CA TYR A 18 30.31 7.05 -4.89
C TYR A 18 31.64 7.38 -5.57
N GLY A 19 32.47 6.36 -5.73
CA GLY A 19 33.85 6.45 -6.22
C GLY A 19 34.85 5.99 -5.16
N ASP A 20 36.08 5.69 -5.57
CA ASP A 20 37.07 4.99 -4.73
C ASP A 20 37.34 5.70 -3.39
N ARG A 21 37.48 7.02 -3.41
CA ARG A 21 37.64 7.84 -2.19
C ARG A 21 36.42 7.76 -1.28
N ALA A 22 35.21 7.95 -1.82
CA ALA A 22 33.98 7.90 -1.04
C ALA A 22 33.75 6.50 -0.43
N ARG A 23 34.08 5.45 -1.17
CA ARG A 23 34.07 4.07 -0.70
C ARG A 23 35.03 3.86 0.47
N ALA A 24 36.29 4.30 0.34
CA ALA A 24 37.29 4.19 1.40
C ALA A 24 36.87 4.97 2.66
N ASP A 25 36.39 6.20 2.49
CA ASP A 25 35.89 7.06 3.57
C ASP A 25 34.73 6.37 4.33
N LYS A 26 33.76 5.77 3.60
CA LYS A 26 32.66 5.02 4.22
C LYS A 26 33.16 3.85 5.06
N LEU A 27 34.07 3.03 4.53
CA LEU A 27 34.61 1.88 5.26
C LEU A 27 35.35 2.33 6.52
N GLN A 28 36.17 3.38 6.44
CA GLN A 28 36.86 3.94 7.61
C GLN A 28 35.88 4.46 8.66
N VAL A 29 34.83 5.19 8.24
CA VAL A 29 33.83 5.71 9.17
C VAL A 29 33.00 4.59 9.80
N LEU A 30 32.61 3.57 9.03
CA LEU A 30 31.88 2.40 9.53
C LEU A 30 32.70 1.62 10.57
N ASP A 31 34.01 1.45 10.32
CA ASP A 31 34.92 0.79 11.24
C ASP A 31 35.05 1.56 12.56
N ARG A 32 35.30 2.88 12.50
CA ARG A 32 35.32 3.74 13.69
C ARG A 32 34.00 3.71 14.45
N LEU A 33 32.87 3.74 13.75
CA LEU A 33 31.54 3.65 14.36
C LEU A 33 31.28 2.28 15.01
N ALA A 34 31.95 1.20 14.58
CA ALA A 34 31.80 -0.13 15.16
C ALA A 34 32.16 -0.14 16.66
N GLY A 35 33.26 0.53 17.05
CA GLY A 35 33.70 0.66 18.44
C GLY A 35 33.15 1.88 19.20
N THR A 36 32.51 2.83 18.51
CA THR A 36 32.05 4.08 19.14
C THR A 36 30.67 3.94 19.78
N ALA A 37 30.55 4.35 21.05
CA ALA A 37 29.27 4.47 21.74
C ALA A 37 28.46 5.68 21.23
N ILE A 38 27.22 5.44 20.83
CA ILE A 38 26.30 6.47 20.32
C ILE A 38 25.12 6.56 21.30
N VAL A 39 25.12 7.58 22.16
CA VAL A 39 24.10 7.75 23.21
C VAL A 39 22.93 8.63 22.79
N SER A 40 23.10 9.44 21.74
CA SER A 40 22.05 10.33 21.23
C SER A 40 21.03 9.55 20.40
N PRO A 41 19.73 9.55 20.75
CA PRO A 41 18.68 8.91 19.96
C PRO A 41 18.63 9.42 18.51
N ARG A 42 18.81 10.73 18.32
CA ARG A 42 18.82 11.36 16.99
C ARG A 42 20.00 10.86 16.15
N ALA A 43 21.19 10.75 16.74
CA ALA A 43 22.36 10.24 16.04
C ALA A 43 22.23 8.74 15.73
N LEU A 44 21.67 7.95 16.65
CA LEU A 44 21.37 6.54 16.42
C LEU A 44 20.38 6.34 15.27
N LEU A 45 19.28 7.11 15.26
CA LEU A 45 18.32 7.05 14.17
C LEU A 45 18.99 7.42 12.83
N ALA A 46 19.72 8.54 12.78
CA ALA A 46 20.43 8.95 11.56
C ALA A 46 21.45 7.89 11.08
N TYR A 47 22.16 7.26 12.01
CA TYR A 47 23.07 6.15 11.71
C TYR A 47 22.31 4.95 11.13
N HIS A 48 21.20 4.56 11.74
CA HIS A 48 20.34 3.47 11.25
C HIS A 48 19.82 3.73 9.84
N GLU A 49 19.34 4.94 9.56
CA GLU A 49 18.87 5.34 8.23
C GLU A 49 19.99 5.20 7.18
N ALA A 50 21.20 5.67 7.51
CA ALA A 50 22.36 5.58 6.63
C ALA A 50 22.76 4.11 6.35
N LEU A 51 22.74 3.26 7.38
CA LEU A 51 23.01 1.82 7.22
C LEU A 51 21.96 1.12 6.35
N CYS A 52 20.67 1.44 6.55
CA CYS A 52 19.59 0.91 5.71
C CYS A 52 19.80 1.34 4.25
N PHE A 53 20.18 2.60 4.01
CA PHE A 53 20.51 3.11 2.69
C PHE A 53 21.68 2.36 2.06
N LEU A 54 22.79 2.20 2.78
CA LEU A 54 23.98 1.49 2.28
C LEU A 54 23.73 0.00 2.01
N ARG A 55 22.79 -0.64 2.70
CA ARG A 55 22.34 -2.00 2.35
C ARG A 55 21.66 -2.05 0.98
N ALA A 56 20.86 -1.03 0.64
CA ALA A 56 20.16 -0.96 -0.63
C ALA A 56 21.06 -0.44 -1.77
N TYR A 57 21.95 0.50 -1.50
CA TYR A 57 22.83 1.12 -2.48
C TYR A 57 24.32 1.05 -2.05
N PRO A 58 24.90 -0.17 -1.91
CA PRO A 58 26.30 -0.32 -1.55
C PRO A 58 27.23 0.02 -2.71
N ASP A 59 28.42 0.51 -2.40
CA ASP A 59 29.50 0.73 -3.38
C ASP A 59 30.04 -0.59 -3.94
N ASP A 60 30.19 -1.58 -3.06
CA ASP A 60 30.73 -2.91 -3.34
C ASP A 60 30.32 -3.93 -2.25
N ALA A 61 30.86 -5.15 -2.35
CA ALA A 61 30.62 -6.21 -1.36
C ALA A 61 31.13 -5.85 0.05
N ALA A 62 32.24 -5.10 0.15
CA ALA A 62 32.84 -4.73 1.44
C ALA A 62 31.94 -3.74 2.21
N VAL A 63 31.43 -2.71 1.54
CA VAL A 63 30.49 -1.75 2.13
C VAL A 63 29.18 -2.44 2.50
N ALA A 64 28.65 -3.31 1.64
CA ALA A 64 27.44 -4.09 1.93
C ALA A 64 27.62 -4.96 3.19
N ALA A 65 28.75 -5.66 3.31
CA ALA A 65 29.05 -6.51 4.46
C ALA A 65 29.25 -5.69 5.74
N ALA A 66 29.95 -4.55 5.66
CA ALA A 66 30.13 -3.65 6.80
C ALA A 66 28.80 -3.07 7.30
N ALA A 67 27.94 -2.59 6.39
CA ALA A 67 26.62 -2.10 6.74
C ALA A 67 25.73 -3.22 7.34
N GLY A 68 25.78 -4.42 6.77
CA GLY A 68 25.09 -5.60 7.28
C GLY A 68 25.51 -5.97 8.71
N ARG A 69 26.83 -6.03 8.99
CA ARG A 69 27.36 -6.27 10.34
C ARG A 69 26.93 -5.18 11.33
N ALA A 70 26.97 -3.91 10.93
CA ALA A 70 26.53 -2.80 11.77
C ALA A 70 25.04 -2.87 12.10
N LEU A 71 24.18 -3.24 11.15
CA LEU A 71 22.75 -3.47 11.38
C LEU A 71 22.50 -4.69 12.29
N ALA A 72 23.26 -5.77 12.14
CA ALA A 72 23.12 -6.95 13.01
C ALA A 72 23.41 -6.62 14.49
N GLY A 73 24.35 -5.71 14.75
CA GLY A 73 24.68 -5.26 16.12
C GLY A 73 23.74 -4.21 16.72
N PHE A 74 22.70 -3.77 16.01
CA PHE A 74 21.90 -2.61 16.43
C PHE A 74 21.04 -2.86 17.68
N GLU A 75 20.50 -4.08 17.85
CA GLU A 75 19.74 -4.44 19.06
C GLU A 75 20.62 -4.37 20.31
N ALA A 76 21.85 -4.88 20.24
CA ALA A 76 22.81 -4.80 21.33
C ALA A 76 23.19 -3.36 21.68
N ARG A 77 23.28 -2.46 20.68
CA ARG A 77 23.49 -1.03 20.91
C ARG A 77 22.33 -0.41 21.69
N ILE A 78 21.08 -0.74 21.32
CA ILE A 78 19.89 -0.22 22.02
C ILE A 78 19.76 -0.80 23.44
N ALA A 79 20.11 -2.07 23.63
CA ALA A 79 20.07 -2.72 24.95
C ALA A 79 20.99 -2.02 25.97
N ARG A 80 22.13 -1.48 25.52
CA ARG A 80 23.09 -0.73 26.36
C ARG A 80 22.65 0.69 26.72
N LEU A 81 21.58 1.22 26.11
CA LEU A 81 21.09 2.57 26.41
C LEU A 81 20.29 2.58 27.72
N PRO A 82 20.33 3.70 28.47
CA PRO A 82 19.41 3.93 29.58
C PRO A 82 17.95 3.86 29.15
N ALA A 83 17.06 3.43 30.05
CA ALA A 83 15.63 3.26 29.75
C ALA A 83 14.97 4.54 29.22
N ALA A 84 15.30 5.71 29.79
CA ALA A 84 14.80 7.01 29.33
C ALA A 84 15.23 7.32 27.88
N THR A 85 16.45 6.96 27.50
CA THR A 85 16.96 7.13 26.12
C THR A 85 16.29 6.16 25.16
N ARG A 86 16.06 4.91 25.59
CA ARG A 86 15.34 3.90 24.79
C ARG A 86 13.88 4.30 24.53
N ALA A 87 13.21 4.91 25.51
CA ALA A 87 11.85 5.42 25.35
C ALA A 87 11.74 6.48 24.23
N ARG A 88 12.80 7.27 24.00
CA ARG A 88 12.86 8.25 22.89
C ARG A 88 13.04 7.61 21.50
N LEU A 89 13.27 6.30 21.44
CA LEU A 89 13.34 5.50 20.22
C LEU A 89 12.05 4.67 20.00
N ARG A 90 11.01 4.87 20.81
CA ARG A 90 9.68 4.31 20.56
C ARG A 90 9.19 4.71 19.16
N ASP A 91 8.47 3.83 18.50
CA ASP A 91 7.86 4.03 17.17
C ASP A 91 8.86 4.20 16.02
N THR A 92 10.16 4.05 16.28
CA THR A 92 11.19 4.12 15.24
C THR A 92 11.24 2.86 14.38
N GLY A 93 10.69 1.73 14.83
CA GLY A 93 10.72 0.46 14.09
C GLY A 93 12.09 -0.23 14.06
N ILE A 94 13.03 0.20 14.89
CA ILE A 94 14.39 -0.33 14.94
C ILE A 94 14.42 -1.61 15.81
N ALA A 95 15.25 -2.58 15.44
CA ALA A 95 15.51 -3.75 16.28
C ALA A 95 15.89 -3.35 17.72
N GLY A 96 15.18 -3.85 18.74
CA GLY A 96 15.40 -3.49 20.13
C GLY A 96 14.52 -2.34 20.64
N THR A 97 13.63 -1.77 19.83
CA THR A 97 12.66 -0.74 20.24
C THR A 97 11.24 -1.29 20.32
N ASP A 98 10.34 -0.49 20.89
CA ASP A 98 8.93 -0.81 21.00
C ASP A 98 8.12 0.17 20.14
N LEU A 99 6.94 -0.24 19.71
CA LEU A 99 5.96 0.64 19.07
C LEU A 99 4.55 0.26 19.52
N ASP A 100 3.60 1.15 19.35
CA ASP A 100 2.18 0.82 19.42
C ASP A 100 1.39 1.56 18.34
N TYR A 101 0.33 0.91 17.86
CA TYR A 101 -0.54 1.45 16.83
C TYR A 101 -1.91 0.76 16.90
N PRO A 102 -3.02 1.46 16.58
CA PRO A 102 -4.33 0.85 16.41
C PRO A 102 -4.40 0.03 15.12
N PHE A 103 -3.74 -1.13 15.12
CA PHE A 103 -3.77 -2.04 13.97
C PHE A 103 -5.20 -2.59 13.77
N GLY A 104 -5.67 -2.65 12.53
CA GLY A 104 -6.93 -3.29 12.18
C GLY A 104 -6.92 -4.80 12.40
N LEU A 105 -8.11 -5.41 12.41
CA LEU A 105 -8.34 -6.80 12.83
C LEU A 105 -7.38 -7.81 12.19
N HIS A 106 -7.19 -7.73 10.87
CA HIS A 106 -6.32 -8.67 10.13
C HIS A 106 -4.85 -8.57 10.53
N MET A 107 -4.35 -7.35 10.75
CA MET A 107 -2.97 -7.11 11.14
C MET A 107 -2.75 -7.45 12.61
N ALA A 108 -3.68 -7.08 13.48
CA ALA A 108 -3.70 -7.49 14.88
C ALA A 108 -3.66 -9.03 15.00
N GLY A 109 -4.48 -9.74 14.23
CA GLY A 109 -4.48 -11.20 14.16
C GLY A 109 -3.17 -11.78 13.64
N TRP A 110 -2.57 -11.20 12.60
CA TRP A 110 -1.25 -11.63 12.10
C TRP A 110 -0.15 -11.43 13.15
N LEU A 111 -0.12 -10.27 13.81
CA LEU A 111 0.84 -9.95 14.87
C LEU A 111 0.71 -10.90 16.06
N ALA A 112 -0.50 -11.08 16.60
CA ALA A 112 -0.76 -11.93 17.75
C ALA A 112 -0.41 -13.40 17.49
N ARG A 113 -0.73 -13.93 16.29
CA ARG A 113 -0.37 -15.32 15.92
C ARG A 113 1.13 -15.51 15.72
N ARG A 114 1.82 -14.53 15.13
CA ARG A 114 3.24 -14.68 14.77
C ARG A 114 4.19 -14.31 15.91
N PHE A 115 3.78 -13.39 16.79
CA PHE A 115 4.59 -12.86 17.88
C PHE A 115 3.82 -12.86 19.21
N PRO A 116 3.28 -14.01 19.67
CA PRO A 116 2.36 -14.07 20.82
C PRO A 116 2.99 -13.63 22.15
N ARG A 117 4.32 -13.58 22.25
CA ARG A 117 5.05 -13.13 23.45
C ARG A 117 5.46 -11.66 23.42
N ASP A 118 5.41 -11.04 22.24
CA ASP A 118 5.94 -9.70 22.00
C ASP A 118 4.84 -8.69 21.61
N VAL A 119 3.59 -9.14 21.48
CA VAL A 119 2.44 -8.34 21.08
C VAL A 119 1.31 -8.46 22.09
N ASP A 120 0.83 -7.33 22.59
CA ASP A 120 -0.36 -7.24 23.44
C ASP A 120 -0.97 -5.84 23.40
N VAL A 121 -2.15 -5.66 24.00
CA VAL A 121 -2.79 -4.34 24.16
C VAL A 121 -2.03 -3.50 25.19
N ALA A 122 -1.74 -2.25 24.85
CA ALA A 122 -1.13 -1.26 25.72
C ALA A 122 -2.20 -0.44 26.46
N TRP A 123 -2.78 -0.99 27.52
CA TRP A 123 -3.86 -0.33 28.27
C TRP A 123 -3.48 0.96 29.01
N ARG A 124 -2.19 1.31 29.09
CA ARG A 124 -1.73 2.49 29.82
C ARG A 124 -2.10 3.75 29.04
N GLY A 125 -2.95 4.59 29.61
CA GLY A 125 -3.43 5.81 28.96
C GLY A 125 -4.49 5.56 27.88
N PHE A 126 -5.07 4.35 27.83
CA PHE A 126 -6.20 4.07 26.96
C PHE A 126 -7.51 4.56 27.58
N GLU A 127 -8.21 5.45 26.89
CA GLU A 127 -9.43 6.12 27.36
C GLU A 127 -10.72 5.54 26.73
N GLY A 128 -10.62 4.56 25.82
CA GLY A 128 -11.78 3.96 25.13
C GLY A 128 -12.49 2.83 25.90
N GLY A 129 -12.57 2.91 27.23
CA GLY A 129 -13.12 1.84 28.07
C GLY A 129 -14.59 1.52 27.77
N GLU A 130 -15.43 2.54 27.62
CA GLU A 130 -16.86 2.40 27.29
C GLU A 130 -17.05 1.68 25.94
N ARG A 131 -16.28 2.09 24.91
CA ARG A 131 -16.29 1.42 23.59
C ARG A 131 -15.94 -0.06 23.69
N VAL A 132 -15.03 -0.44 24.58
CA VAL A 132 -14.69 -1.85 24.82
C VAL A 132 -15.89 -2.59 25.42
N GLU A 133 -16.59 -2.01 26.39
CA GLU A 133 -17.79 -2.63 27.00
C GLU A 133 -18.93 -2.80 26.00
N GLU A 134 -19.23 -1.77 25.21
CA GLU A 134 -20.26 -1.80 24.18
C GLU A 134 -19.99 -2.90 23.14
N VAL A 135 -18.75 -2.97 22.64
CA VAL A 135 -18.38 -3.98 21.64
C VAL A 135 -18.33 -5.37 22.24
N LEU A 136 -17.76 -5.55 23.45
CA LEU A 136 -17.73 -6.87 24.09
C LEU A 136 -19.13 -7.39 24.35
N SER A 137 -20.09 -6.54 24.73
CA SER A 137 -21.50 -6.92 24.93
C SER A 137 -22.15 -7.53 23.68
N LEU A 138 -21.68 -7.18 22.48
CA LEU A 138 -22.15 -7.75 21.21
C LEU A 138 -21.47 -9.09 20.86
N LEU A 139 -20.35 -9.41 21.50
CA LEU A 139 -19.52 -10.56 21.15
C LEU A 139 -19.64 -11.73 22.15
N VAL A 140 -19.97 -11.43 23.41
CA VAL A 140 -20.10 -12.44 24.48
C VAL A 140 -21.53 -12.97 24.59
N THR A 141 -21.75 -13.96 25.44
CA THR A 141 -23.10 -14.47 25.70
C THR A 141 -23.95 -13.43 26.47
N PRO A 142 -25.29 -13.45 26.36
CA PRO A 142 -26.15 -12.54 27.13
C PRO A 142 -25.94 -12.60 28.65
N SER A 143 -25.53 -13.75 29.19
CA SER A 143 -25.21 -13.88 30.61
C SER A 143 -23.89 -13.21 30.99
N GLU A 144 -22.91 -13.19 30.08
CA GLU A 144 -21.65 -12.49 30.28
C GLU A 144 -21.80 -10.98 30.10
N SER A 145 -22.74 -10.50 29.26
CA SER A 145 -22.92 -9.05 29.05
C SER A 145 -23.39 -8.31 30.30
N GLU A 146 -24.02 -8.99 31.26
CA GLU A 146 -24.32 -8.44 32.60
C GLU A 146 -23.05 -7.99 33.35
N ALA A 147 -21.87 -8.47 32.96
CA ALA A 147 -20.60 -8.00 33.51
C ALA A 147 -20.30 -6.54 33.15
N PHE A 148 -20.90 -6.00 32.09
CA PHE A 148 -20.59 -4.69 31.51
C PHE A 148 -21.68 -3.63 31.79
N THR A 149 -22.70 -3.96 32.60
CA THR A 149 -23.74 -3.02 33.02
C THR A 149 -23.25 -2.10 34.14
N GLU A 150 -24.02 -1.04 34.44
CA GLU A 150 -23.72 -0.16 35.57
C GLU A 150 -23.73 -0.95 36.89
N GLY A 151 -22.60 -0.93 37.61
CA GLY A 151 -22.41 -1.73 38.83
C GLY A 151 -21.96 -3.19 38.60
N GLY A 152 -21.77 -3.59 37.33
CA GLY A 152 -21.24 -4.90 36.95
C GLY A 152 -19.74 -5.09 37.26
N LEU A 153 -19.17 -6.20 36.78
CA LEU A 153 -17.74 -6.52 36.97
C LEU A 153 -16.80 -5.53 36.27
N GLY A 154 -17.26 -4.91 35.18
CA GLY A 154 -16.49 -4.08 34.26
C GLY A 154 -15.57 -4.89 33.33
N TRP A 155 -15.30 -4.35 32.14
CA TRP A 155 -14.53 -5.06 31.10
C TRP A 155 -13.15 -5.52 31.55
N ARG A 156 -12.44 -4.74 32.37
CA ARG A 156 -11.08 -5.09 32.83
C ARG A 156 -11.07 -6.33 33.69
N ARG A 157 -12.04 -6.48 34.59
CA ARG A 157 -12.11 -7.63 35.50
C ARG A 157 -12.61 -8.85 34.74
N TRP A 158 -13.62 -8.66 33.89
CA TRP A 158 -14.10 -9.71 33.01
C TRP A 158 -12.99 -10.26 32.11
N LEU A 159 -12.20 -9.40 31.46
CA LEU A 159 -11.11 -9.83 30.57
C LEU A 159 -10.04 -10.64 31.31
N ARG A 160 -9.77 -10.32 32.58
CA ARG A 160 -8.87 -11.14 33.43
C ARG A 160 -9.44 -12.54 33.71
N LEU A 161 -10.76 -12.67 33.87
CA LEU A 161 -11.44 -13.95 34.07
C LEU A 161 -11.50 -14.77 32.76
N ALA A 162 -11.71 -14.10 31.63
CA ALA A 162 -11.81 -14.73 30.31
C ALA A 162 -10.45 -15.27 29.78
N ARG A 163 -9.34 -14.95 30.45
CA ARG A 163 -8.00 -15.41 30.06
C ARG A 163 -7.70 -16.80 30.60
N ASP A 164 -7.25 -17.69 29.73
CA ASP A 164 -6.76 -19.03 30.05
C ASP A 164 -5.34 -19.05 30.68
N GLY A 165 -4.90 -17.95 31.30
CA GLY A 165 -3.57 -17.76 31.92
C GLY A 165 -2.37 -17.76 30.95
N ARG A 166 -2.49 -18.35 29.76
CA ARG A 166 -1.45 -18.41 28.72
C ARG A 166 -1.64 -17.39 27.62
N SER A 167 -2.87 -16.94 27.40
CA SER A 167 -3.23 -15.97 26.37
C SER A 167 -2.98 -14.53 26.83
N SER A 168 -2.60 -13.68 25.88
CA SER A 168 -2.58 -12.22 26.04
C SER A 168 -3.99 -11.63 26.03
N ASP A 169 -4.12 -10.38 26.45
CA ASP A 169 -5.40 -9.66 26.39
C ASP A 169 -5.85 -9.53 24.93
N LEU A 170 -4.93 -9.18 24.03
CA LEU A 170 -5.19 -9.10 22.60
C LEU A 170 -5.65 -10.44 22.02
N ALA A 171 -4.96 -11.54 22.34
CA ALA A 171 -5.35 -12.87 21.84
C ALA A 171 -6.74 -13.28 22.30
N THR A 172 -7.13 -12.89 23.52
CA THR A 172 -8.46 -13.15 24.07
C THR A 172 -9.52 -12.35 23.31
N ILE A 173 -9.31 -11.06 23.09
CA ILE A 173 -10.21 -10.20 22.31
C ILE A 173 -10.36 -10.74 20.88
N LEU A 174 -9.25 -11.09 20.21
CA LEU A 174 -9.28 -11.61 18.84
C LEU A 174 -10.10 -12.90 18.73
N ARG A 175 -10.05 -13.80 19.73
CA ARG A 175 -10.90 -15.01 19.74
C ARG A 175 -12.39 -14.68 19.78
N LEU A 176 -12.79 -13.64 20.52
CA LEU A 176 -14.18 -13.20 20.57
C LEU A 176 -14.62 -12.67 19.21
N PHE A 177 -13.79 -11.88 18.53
CA PHE A 177 -14.06 -11.43 17.17
C PHE A 177 -14.11 -12.58 16.16
N ASP A 178 -13.26 -13.59 16.30
CA ASP A 178 -13.26 -14.77 15.42
C ASP A 178 -14.55 -15.60 15.59
N ALA A 179 -15.00 -15.81 16.83
CA ALA A 179 -16.15 -16.64 17.18
C ALA A 179 -17.52 -15.90 17.19
N GLY A 180 -17.51 -14.57 17.28
CA GLY A 180 -18.70 -13.75 17.48
C GLY A 180 -19.68 -13.77 16.30
N PRO A 181 -20.97 -13.46 16.55
CA PRO A 181 -22.06 -13.56 15.57
C PRO A 181 -22.12 -12.35 14.61
N VAL A 182 -21.00 -11.70 14.32
CA VAL A 182 -20.94 -10.51 13.46
C VAL A 182 -20.38 -10.87 12.09
N ASP A 183 -21.00 -10.34 11.03
CA ASP A 183 -20.51 -10.50 9.65
C ASP A 183 -19.09 -9.91 9.45
N GLY A 184 -18.40 -10.30 8.38
CA GLY A 184 -16.98 -9.98 8.20
C GLY A 184 -16.65 -8.49 8.14
N GLU A 185 -17.42 -7.67 7.42
CA GLU A 185 -17.13 -6.23 7.26
C GLU A 185 -17.50 -5.46 8.54
N ALA A 186 -18.65 -5.76 9.14
CA ALA A 186 -19.06 -5.17 10.41
C ALA A 186 -18.10 -5.56 11.54
N ARG A 187 -17.59 -6.80 11.54
CA ARG A 187 -16.59 -7.29 12.49
C ARG A 187 -15.27 -6.53 12.39
N GLU A 188 -14.78 -6.26 11.18
CA GLU A 188 -13.60 -5.41 10.97
C GLU A 188 -13.83 -4.00 11.52
N TRP A 189 -14.97 -3.39 11.17
CA TRP A 189 -15.30 -2.04 11.61
C TRP A 189 -15.42 -1.93 13.14
N LEU A 190 -16.10 -2.89 13.79
CA LEU A 190 -16.21 -2.95 15.25
C LEU A 190 -14.85 -3.10 15.95
N PHE A 191 -13.91 -3.82 15.34
CA PHE A 191 -12.56 -3.93 15.89
C PHE A 191 -11.80 -2.62 15.73
N GLU A 192 -11.87 -2.00 14.54
CA GLU A 192 -11.20 -0.74 14.25
C GLU A 192 -11.74 0.41 15.12
N SER A 193 -13.03 0.43 15.43
CA SER A 193 -13.65 1.46 16.29
C SER A 193 -13.15 1.43 17.74
N LEU A 194 -12.59 0.31 18.19
CA LEU A 194 -11.96 0.21 19.52
C LEU A 194 -10.67 1.02 19.61
N GLU A 195 -10.00 1.27 18.47
CA GLU A 195 -8.71 1.97 18.38
C GLU A 195 -7.67 1.42 19.39
N LEU A 196 -7.66 0.10 19.60
CA LEU A 196 -6.82 -0.54 20.61
C LEU A 196 -5.33 -0.26 20.33
N PRO A 197 -4.58 0.36 21.26
CA PRO A 197 -3.15 0.55 21.08
C PRO A 197 -2.45 -0.81 21.20
N ILE A 198 -2.10 -1.42 20.08
CA ILE A 198 -1.45 -2.74 20.07
C ILE A 198 0.06 -2.51 20.12
N ALA A 199 0.65 -2.79 21.29
CA ALA A 199 2.08 -2.71 21.48
C ALA A 199 2.79 -3.90 20.86
N TRP A 200 3.92 -3.63 20.21
CA TRP A 200 4.80 -4.62 19.64
C TRP A 200 6.26 -4.37 20.03
N ARG A 201 6.87 -5.36 20.68
CA ARG A 201 8.28 -5.34 21.10
C ARG A 201 9.15 -5.95 20.00
N LEU A 202 10.00 -5.16 19.37
CA LEU A 202 10.84 -5.61 18.24
C LEU A 202 12.11 -6.33 18.69
N ARG A 203 11.97 -7.40 19.49
CA ARG A 203 13.10 -8.15 20.08
C ARG A 203 13.43 -9.43 19.31
N GLY A 204 14.68 -9.88 19.44
CA GLY A 204 15.13 -11.16 18.90
C GLY A 204 14.86 -11.30 17.39
N ALA A 205 14.12 -12.32 17.01
CA ALA A 205 13.80 -12.62 15.61
C ALA A 205 12.65 -11.78 15.02
N ALA A 206 12.02 -10.90 15.81
CA ALA A 206 10.94 -10.05 15.31
C ALA A 206 11.44 -9.18 14.13
N PRO A 207 10.66 -9.10 13.02
CA PRO A 207 11.00 -8.24 11.91
C PRO A 207 11.01 -6.78 12.36
N SER A 208 11.99 -6.03 11.87
CA SER A 208 12.21 -4.62 12.17
C SER A 208 12.81 -3.95 10.95
N ARG A 209 12.76 -2.62 10.85
CA ARG A 209 13.41 -1.88 9.76
C ARG A 209 14.89 -2.25 9.59
N THR A 210 15.54 -2.61 10.71
CA THR A 210 16.91 -3.15 10.76
C THR A 210 17.05 -4.48 10.01
N ARG A 211 16.10 -5.40 10.15
CA ARG A 211 16.21 -6.79 9.68
C ARG A 211 15.47 -7.07 8.37
N LEU A 212 14.51 -6.23 7.97
CA LEU A 212 13.71 -6.44 6.77
C LEU A 212 14.60 -6.51 5.52
N SER A 213 14.72 -7.72 4.98
CA SER A 213 15.39 -8.02 3.72
C SER A 213 14.81 -9.29 3.14
N LEU A 214 14.46 -9.27 1.86
CA LEU A 214 14.08 -10.44 1.10
C LEU A 214 15.32 -11.04 0.44
N ALA A 215 15.42 -12.36 0.40
CA ALA A 215 16.47 -13.02 -0.38
C ALA A 215 16.45 -12.53 -1.83
N ALA A 216 17.56 -11.94 -2.26
CA ALA A 216 17.75 -11.37 -3.58
C ALA A 216 18.77 -12.18 -4.37
N GLY A 217 18.79 -12.00 -5.69
CA GLY A 217 19.92 -12.44 -6.51
C GLY A 217 21.20 -11.64 -6.19
N PRO A 218 22.24 -11.73 -7.04
CA PRO A 218 23.47 -10.98 -6.86
C PRO A 218 23.20 -9.48 -6.62
N ALA A 219 23.82 -8.92 -5.58
CA ALA A 219 23.66 -7.52 -5.24
C ALA A 219 24.20 -6.64 -6.37
N VAL A 220 23.49 -5.54 -6.66
CA VAL A 220 23.98 -4.50 -7.57
C VAL A 220 24.73 -3.45 -6.78
N TYR A 221 25.97 -3.22 -7.20
CA TYR A 221 26.91 -2.29 -6.61
C TYR A 221 26.98 -0.98 -7.41
N HIS A 222 27.36 0.10 -6.74
CA HIS A 222 27.37 1.44 -7.31
C HIS A 222 28.78 2.05 -7.23
N ALA A 223 29.52 2.04 -8.34
CA ALA A 223 30.82 2.71 -8.41
C ALA A 223 30.71 4.19 -8.84
N ALA A 224 29.60 4.57 -9.48
CA ALA A 224 29.35 5.90 -10.02
C ALA A 224 28.16 6.59 -9.32
N PRO A 225 28.05 7.94 -9.42
CA PRO A 225 26.92 8.68 -8.86
C PRO A 225 25.56 8.13 -9.32
N LEU A 226 24.60 8.10 -8.40
CA LEU A 226 23.24 7.61 -8.66
C LEU A 226 22.53 8.45 -9.73
N ARG A 227 21.75 7.78 -10.59
CA ARG A 227 20.95 8.44 -11.63
C ARG A 227 19.67 9.03 -11.06
N ARG A 228 19.78 10.27 -10.55
CA ARG A 228 18.67 10.99 -9.90
C ARG A 228 17.85 11.89 -10.84
N SER A 229 18.41 12.26 -11.99
CA SER A 229 17.81 13.18 -12.96
C SER A 229 17.97 12.65 -14.39
N GLY A 230 17.35 13.34 -15.36
CA GLY A 230 17.44 12.98 -16.78
C GLY A 230 16.76 11.66 -17.15
N ILE A 231 15.79 11.21 -16.34
CA ILE A 231 15.02 10.00 -16.62
C ILE A 231 13.89 10.34 -17.60
N ASP A 232 14.01 9.85 -18.83
CA ASP A 232 12.89 9.82 -19.77
C ASP A 232 11.98 8.64 -19.43
N LEU A 233 10.88 8.95 -18.74
CA LEU A 233 9.90 7.95 -18.33
C LEU A 233 9.31 7.20 -19.53
N ARG A 234 9.03 7.86 -20.66
CA ARG A 234 8.42 7.20 -21.83
C ARG A 234 9.37 6.16 -22.40
N ARG A 235 10.65 6.51 -22.52
CA ARG A 235 11.70 5.58 -22.95
C ARG A 235 11.86 4.40 -21.99
N GLU A 236 11.88 4.65 -20.68
CA GLU A 236 11.97 3.58 -19.67
C GLU A 236 10.78 2.61 -19.76
N LEU A 237 9.56 3.14 -19.90
CA LEU A 237 8.32 2.37 -20.03
C LEU A 237 8.23 1.58 -21.34
N ALA A 238 8.87 2.05 -22.41
CA ALA A 238 8.91 1.37 -23.70
C ALA A 238 9.98 0.28 -23.78
N GLY A 239 11.05 0.38 -22.98
CA GLY A 239 12.14 -0.59 -22.98
C GLY A 239 11.73 -2.01 -22.53
N PRO A 240 12.61 -3.00 -22.70
CA PRO A 240 12.33 -4.40 -22.34
C PRO A 240 12.14 -4.58 -20.83
N LEU A 241 11.27 -5.51 -20.44
CA LEU A 241 11.05 -5.98 -19.06
C LEU A 241 11.02 -7.51 -19.11
N PRO A 242 11.79 -8.21 -18.26
CA PRO A 242 11.66 -9.66 -18.10
C PRO A 242 10.20 -10.07 -17.81
N PRO A 243 9.81 -11.32 -18.14
CA PRO A 243 8.45 -11.78 -17.90
C PRO A 243 8.05 -11.65 -16.43
N ILE A 244 6.87 -11.09 -16.19
CA ILE A 244 6.27 -11.00 -14.85
C ILE A 244 5.62 -12.34 -14.53
N ARG A 245 6.09 -12.99 -13.47
CA ARG A 245 5.72 -14.36 -13.10
C ARG A 245 4.92 -14.36 -11.80
N PRO A 246 3.95 -15.27 -11.63
CA PRO A 246 3.42 -15.59 -10.30
C PRO A 246 4.55 -16.04 -9.38
N ALA A 247 4.54 -15.59 -8.13
CA ALA A 247 5.45 -16.09 -7.12
C ALA A 247 5.05 -17.52 -6.72
N GLU A 248 6.05 -18.35 -6.49
CA GLU A 248 5.85 -19.63 -5.81
C GLU A 248 5.30 -19.42 -4.40
N ARG A 249 4.57 -20.40 -3.87
CA ARG A 249 3.85 -20.29 -2.58
C ARG A 249 4.71 -19.80 -1.42
N ARG A 250 5.95 -20.30 -1.29
CA ARG A 250 6.88 -19.88 -0.22
C ARG A 250 7.31 -18.42 -0.39
N LEU A 251 7.63 -18.01 -1.61
CA LEU A 251 8.02 -16.64 -1.92
C LEU A 251 6.83 -15.68 -1.75
N ALA A 252 5.63 -16.07 -2.18
CA ALA A 252 4.41 -15.29 -2.00
C ALA A 252 4.13 -15.03 -0.50
N ALA A 253 4.25 -16.07 0.34
CA ALA A 253 4.12 -15.94 1.79
C ALA A 253 5.20 -15.02 2.40
N ALA A 254 6.46 -15.18 1.98
CA ALA A 254 7.54 -14.32 2.45
C ALA A 254 7.35 -12.84 2.05
N ILE A 255 6.86 -12.58 0.83
CA ILE A 255 6.53 -11.24 0.35
C ILE A 255 5.36 -10.65 1.16
N ALA A 256 4.32 -11.43 1.43
CA ALA A 256 3.18 -10.99 2.23
C ALA A 256 3.59 -10.63 3.67
N ASP A 257 4.38 -11.48 4.33
CA ASP A 257 4.93 -11.20 5.67
C ASP A 257 5.84 -9.96 5.65
N MET A 258 6.68 -9.80 4.62
CA MET A 258 7.55 -8.64 4.44
C MET A 258 6.74 -7.36 4.22
N ALA A 259 5.64 -7.43 3.46
CA ALA A 259 4.75 -6.30 3.21
C ALA A 259 4.05 -5.85 4.49
N ARG A 260 3.47 -6.78 5.26
CA ARG A 260 2.89 -6.49 6.58
C ARG A 260 3.92 -5.87 7.52
N ALA A 261 5.08 -6.51 7.68
CA ALA A 261 6.12 -6.03 8.58
C ALA A 261 6.71 -4.68 8.14
N SER A 262 6.84 -4.42 6.83
CA SER A 262 7.33 -3.13 6.32
C SER A 262 6.43 -1.96 6.71
N MET A 263 5.11 -2.20 6.79
CA MET A 263 4.12 -1.22 7.21
C MET A 263 4.02 -1.14 8.74
N ALA A 264 3.87 -2.30 9.41
CA ALA A 264 3.66 -2.36 10.86
C ALA A 264 4.84 -1.77 11.65
N THR A 265 6.08 -1.99 11.19
CA THR A 265 7.29 -1.38 11.81
C THR A 265 7.38 0.14 11.62
N ARG A 266 6.40 0.75 10.96
CA ARG A 266 6.27 2.21 10.76
C ARG A 266 4.92 2.73 11.25
N ALA A 267 4.19 1.95 12.05
CA ALA A 267 2.87 2.31 12.56
C ALA A 267 1.91 2.70 11.41
N ARG A 268 1.86 1.84 10.39
CA ARG A 268 1.02 2.02 9.20
C ARG A 268 0.46 0.68 8.76
N GLU A 269 -0.59 0.75 7.95
CA GLU A 269 -1.16 -0.38 7.23
C GLU A 269 -1.50 -0.02 5.79
N LEU A 270 -1.70 -1.07 4.99
CA LEU A 270 -2.24 -0.95 3.65
C LEU A 270 -3.21 -2.10 3.43
N HIS A 271 -4.41 -1.80 2.97
CA HIS A 271 -5.53 -2.74 2.85
C HIS A 271 -5.13 -4.10 2.22
N ALA A 272 -4.45 -4.11 1.06
CA ALA A 272 -4.00 -5.36 0.43
C ALA A 272 -2.80 -6.04 1.11
N PHE A 273 -2.04 -5.34 1.94
CA PHE A 273 -0.99 -5.99 2.72
C PHE A 273 -1.56 -6.67 3.96
N SER A 274 -2.63 -6.12 4.54
CA SER A 274 -3.37 -6.77 5.62
C SER A 274 -4.10 -8.02 5.10
N ARG A 275 -4.66 -7.95 3.87
CA ARG A 275 -5.39 -9.04 3.17
C ARG A 275 -4.74 -9.52 1.85
N PRO A 276 -3.50 -10.05 1.89
CA PRO A 276 -2.82 -10.47 0.68
C PRO A 276 -3.41 -11.78 0.17
N ASN A 277 -3.76 -11.82 -1.12
CA ASN A 277 -4.07 -13.06 -1.80
C ASN A 277 -2.78 -13.74 -2.26
N LEU A 278 -2.35 -14.78 -1.54
CA LEU A 278 -1.12 -15.50 -1.84
C LEU A 278 -1.12 -16.19 -3.21
N ALA A 279 -2.30 -16.45 -3.80
CA ALA A 279 -2.44 -17.00 -5.14
C ALA A 279 -2.28 -15.94 -6.25
N ASP A 280 -2.24 -14.65 -5.89
CA ASP A 280 -2.10 -13.52 -6.81
C ASP A 280 -0.99 -12.56 -6.37
N VAL A 281 0.17 -13.15 -6.05
CA VAL A 281 1.42 -12.41 -5.90
C VAL A 281 2.23 -12.55 -7.19
N LEU A 282 2.55 -11.42 -7.83
CA LEU A 282 3.33 -11.37 -9.06
C LEU A 282 4.69 -10.75 -8.76
N VAL A 283 5.75 -11.27 -9.36
CA VAL A 283 7.11 -10.77 -9.19
C VAL A 283 7.70 -10.38 -10.54
N ALA A 284 8.33 -9.21 -10.57
CA ALA A 284 9.05 -8.68 -11.70
C ALA A 284 10.47 -8.28 -11.30
N GLU A 285 11.47 -8.83 -11.99
CA GLU A 285 12.86 -8.37 -11.90
C GLU A 285 13.03 -7.18 -12.85
N ALA A 286 13.08 -5.96 -12.29
CA ALA A 286 13.06 -4.72 -13.08
C ALA A 286 14.47 -4.21 -13.46
N GLY A 287 15.52 -4.96 -13.11
CA GLY A 287 16.92 -4.65 -13.37
C GLY A 287 17.53 -3.71 -12.33
N GLY A 288 18.86 -3.59 -12.32
CA GLY A 288 19.57 -2.70 -11.40
C GLY A 288 19.35 -3.03 -9.91
N GLY A 289 19.14 -4.31 -9.59
CA GLY A 289 18.85 -4.77 -8.22
C GLY A 289 17.44 -4.46 -7.76
N VAL A 290 16.56 -3.97 -8.64
CA VAL A 290 15.15 -3.68 -8.34
C VAL A 290 14.27 -4.88 -8.63
N ARG A 291 13.55 -5.33 -7.61
CA ARG A 291 12.45 -6.31 -7.73
C ARG A 291 11.15 -5.63 -7.33
N VAL A 292 10.08 -5.85 -8.08
CA VAL A 292 8.74 -5.36 -7.74
C VAL A 292 7.84 -6.56 -7.52
N ALA A 293 7.24 -6.64 -6.33
CA ALA A 293 6.16 -7.57 -6.06
C ALA A 293 4.83 -6.84 -6.14
N LEU A 294 3.88 -7.36 -6.93
CA LEU A 294 2.49 -6.92 -6.92
C LEU A 294 1.67 -7.92 -6.10
N ILE A 295 0.85 -7.43 -5.17
CA ILE A 295 0.05 -8.23 -4.25
C ILE A 295 -1.42 -7.90 -4.54
N GLY A 296 -2.15 -8.90 -5.04
CA GLY A 296 -3.58 -8.80 -5.31
C GLY A 296 -4.44 -9.05 -4.08
N LEU A 297 -5.73 -8.74 -4.21
CA LEU A 297 -6.76 -9.01 -3.21
C LEU A 297 -7.44 -10.35 -3.45
N THR A 298 -8.04 -10.91 -2.40
CA THR A 298 -8.93 -12.07 -2.55
C THR A 298 -10.17 -11.65 -3.36
N PRO A 299 -10.85 -12.56 -4.05
CA PRO A 299 -12.02 -12.21 -4.85
C PRO A 299 -13.09 -11.40 -4.09
N ASP A 300 -13.25 -11.66 -2.79
CA ASP A 300 -14.31 -11.04 -1.99
C ASP A 300 -13.95 -9.62 -1.51
N ASP A 301 -12.66 -9.27 -1.43
CA ASP A 301 -12.17 -7.93 -1.04
C ASP A 301 -12.05 -6.96 -2.22
N ARG A 302 -12.28 -7.44 -3.45
CA ARG A 302 -12.11 -6.64 -4.67
C ARG A 302 -13.24 -5.63 -4.85
N LEU A 303 -12.87 -4.44 -5.33
CA LEU A 303 -13.83 -3.47 -5.87
C LEU A 303 -14.61 -4.10 -7.04
N PRO A 304 -15.85 -3.69 -7.35
CA PRO A 304 -16.59 -4.32 -8.45
C PRO A 304 -15.93 -4.11 -9.83
N LEU A 305 -15.48 -2.89 -10.15
CA LEU A 305 -15.00 -2.52 -11.49
C LEU A 305 -13.47 -2.40 -11.58
N ASP A 306 -12.83 -1.61 -10.71
CA ASP A 306 -11.39 -1.37 -10.81
C ASP A 306 -10.61 -2.58 -10.32
N ALA A 307 -9.67 -3.08 -11.11
CA ALA A 307 -8.73 -4.10 -10.65
C ALA A 307 -7.65 -3.43 -9.79
N TYR A 308 -7.16 -4.11 -8.75
CA TYR A 308 -6.24 -3.51 -7.80
C TYR A 308 -5.05 -4.42 -7.50
N TYR A 309 -3.86 -3.83 -7.55
CA TYR A 309 -2.65 -4.44 -7.01
C TYR A 309 -1.96 -3.42 -6.11
N ALA A 310 -1.66 -3.81 -4.88
CA ALA A 310 -0.63 -3.13 -4.10
C ALA A 310 0.76 -3.57 -4.59
N TYR A 311 1.78 -2.74 -4.39
CA TYR A 311 3.16 -3.15 -4.66
C TYR A 311 4.07 -2.94 -3.48
N LEU A 312 5.05 -3.83 -3.36
CA LEU A 312 6.24 -3.64 -2.55
C LEU A 312 7.47 -3.77 -3.46
N ALA A 313 8.25 -2.70 -3.55
CA ALA A 313 9.47 -2.67 -4.33
C ALA A 313 10.70 -2.84 -3.43
N PHE A 314 11.64 -3.64 -3.93
CA PHE A 314 12.88 -3.98 -3.25
C PHE A 314 14.08 -3.45 -4.05
N LYS A 315 15.13 -3.04 -3.36
CA LYS A 315 16.46 -2.76 -3.92
C LYS A 315 17.47 -3.61 -3.16
N ASN A 316 18.17 -4.51 -3.86
CA ASN A 316 19.09 -5.48 -3.25
C ASN A 316 18.47 -6.23 -2.05
N GLY A 317 17.19 -6.62 -2.19
CA GLY A 317 16.43 -7.31 -1.14
C GLY A 317 15.81 -6.41 -0.07
N ALA A 318 16.29 -5.18 0.13
CA ALA A 318 15.70 -4.25 1.09
C ALA A 318 14.38 -3.65 0.55
N PRO A 319 13.27 -3.64 1.32
CA PRO A 319 12.04 -2.97 0.90
C PRO A 319 12.26 -1.45 0.89
N VAL A 320 12.05 -0.81 -0.26
CA VAL A 320 12.37 0.62 -0.47
C VAL A 320 11.17 1.49 -0.80
N SER A 321 10.10 0.91 -1.35
CA SER A 321 8.93 1.66 -1.80
C SER A 321 7.69 0.78 -1.79
N TYR A 322 6.53 1.40 -1.57
CA TYR A 322 5.24 0.73 -1.54
C TYR A 322 4.15 1.64 -2.11
N GLY A 323 3.01 1.07 -2.45
CA GLY A 323 1.85 1.82 -2.90
C GLY A 323 0.81 0.91 -3.54
N GLY A 324 0.01 1.48 -4.43
CA GLY A 324 -1.06 0.75 -5.10
C GLY A 324 -1.36 1.30 -6.48
N GLY A 325 -2.02 0.47 -7.27
CA GLY A 325 -2.54 0.89 -8.56
C GLY A 325 -3.90 0.29 -8.84
N TRP A 326 -4.80 1.13 -9.34
CA TRP A 326 -6.16 0.78 -9.74
C TRP A 326 -6.29 0.87 -11.25
N GLY A 327 -6.85 -0.16 -11.86
CA GLY A 327 -6.90 -0.29 -13.30
C GLY A 327 -8.27 -0.52 -13.87
N CYS A 328 -8.62 0.25 -14.89
CA CYS A 328 -9.88 0.13 -15.61
C CYS A 328 -9.76 0.70 -17.03
N PHE A 329 -10.10 -0.10 -18.05
CA PHE A 329 -10.12 0.29 -19.47
C PHE A 329 -8.85 1.00 -19.96
N GLY A 330 -7.68 0.44 -19.67
CA GLY A 330 -6.37 0.98 -20.06
C GLY A 330 -5.95 2.26 -19.30
N ARG A 331 -6.70 2.65 -18.27
CA ARG A 331 -6.34 3.70 -17.31
C ARG A 331 -5.79 3.07 -16.03
N LEU A 332 -4.67 3.61 -15.56
CA LEU A 332 -4.05 3.26 -14.28
C LEU A 332 -4.05 4.49 -13.38
N GLU A 333 -4.74 4.43 -12.26
CA GLU A 333 -4.50 5.35 -11.14
C GLU A 333 -3.38 4.79 -10.27
N PHE A 334 -2.39 5.62 -9.93
CA PHE A 334 -1.16 5.18 -9.29
C PHE A 334 -0.87 5.99 -8.03
N ALA A 335 -0.72 5.29 -6.90
CA ALA A 335 -0.28 5.84 -5.62
C ALA A 335 1.13 5.35 -5.28
N LEU A 336 2.00 6.26 -4.83
CA LEU A 336 3.42 6.00 -4.65
C LEU A 336 3.91 6.52 -3.29
N ASN A 337 4.66 5.66 -2.59
CA ASN A 337 5.45 6.06 -1.44
C ASN A 337 6.85 5.45 -1.53
N ILE A 338 7.87 6.25 -1.20
CA ILE A 338 9.25 5.80 -1.01
C ILE A 338 9.56 5.98 0.48
N PHE A 339 10.03 4.92 1.15
CA PHE A 339 10.42 5.02 2.55
C PHE A 339 11.53 6.05 2.71
N GLU A 340 11.48 6.78 3.82
CA GLU A 340 12.28 7.96 4.14
C GLU A 340 13.78 7.69 3.92
N SER A 341 14.25 6.54 4.38
CA SER A 341 15.63 6.05 4.28
C SER A 341 16.19 6.06 2.84
N PHE A 342 15.32 5.90 1.84
CA PHE A 342 15.72 5.68 0.44
C PHE A 342 15.38 6.85 -0.49
N ARG A 343 14.80 7.94 0.00
CA ARG A 343 14.39 9.10 -0.82
C ARG A 343 15.58 9.78 -1.53
N GLN A 344 16.77 9.68 -0.94
CA GLN A 344 18.03 10.14 -1.52
C GLN A 344 18.63 9.16 -2.56
N GLY A 345 17.99 8.02 -2.82
CA GLY A 345 18.41 7.04 -3.82
C GLY A 345 18.06 7.44 -5.24
N GLU A 346 17.85 6.45 -6.10
CA GLU A 346 17.45 6.64 -7.50
C GLU A 346 15.93 6.75 -7.66
N SER A 347 15.29 7.63 -6.89
CA SER A 347 13.81 7.72 -6.77
C SER A 347 13.08 7.79 -8.12
N ALA A 348 13.55 8.63 -9.05
CA ALA A 348 12.95 8.76 -10.38
C ALA A 348 13.08 7.47 -11.22
N LEU A 349 14.23 6.80 -11.15
CA LEU A 349 14.46 5.53 -11.84
C LEU A 349 13.62 4.41 -11.22
N LEU A 350 13.59 4.30 -9.88
CA LEU A 350 12.79 3.34 -9.14
C LEU A 350 11.30 3.44 -9.52
N VAL A 351 10.76 4.65 -9.51
CA VAL A 351 9.36 4.91 -9.92
C VAL A 351 9.13 4.53 -11.37
N SER A 352 10.06 4.85 -12.27
CA SER A 352 9.96 4.47 -13.68
C SER A 352 9.93 2.94 -13.86
N ARG A 353 10.69 2.20 -13.05
CA ARG A 353 10.68 0.73 -13.04
C ARG A 353 9.38 0.16 -12.47
N ILE A 354 8.84 0.73 -11.39
CA ILE A 354 7.55 0.33 -10.84
C ILE A 354 6.43 0.58 -11.86
N LEU A 355 6.37 1.77 -12.44
CA LEU A 355 5.38 2.11 -13.47
C LEU A 355 5.51 1.21 -14.71
N LYS A 356 6.71 0.79 -15.08
CA LYS A 356 6.94 -0.17 -16.18
C LYS A 356 6.30 -1.53 -15.90
N VAL A 357 6.43 -2.01 -14.66
CA VAL A 357 5.80 -3.26 -14.20
C VAL A 357 4.28 -3.11 -14.22
N TYR A 358 3.74 -2.03 -13.63
CA TYR A 358 2.31 -1.73 -13.66
C TYR A 358 1.77 -1.65 -15.08
N ARG A 359 2.40 -0.87 -15.96
CA ARG A 359 2.01 -0.74 -17.37
C ARG A 359 1.92 -2.10 -18.06
N ARG A 360 2.87 -3.00 -17.80
CA ARG A 360 2.86 -4.34 -18.40
C ARG A 360 1.72 -5.22 -17.88
N VAL A 361 1.36 -5.10 -16.61
CA VAL A 361 0.26 -5.88 -16.00
C VAL A 361 -1.11 -5.33 -16.38
N PHE A 362 -1.26 -4.01 -16.33
CA PHE A 362 -2.51 -3.31 -16.55
C PHE A 362 -2.79 -2.94 -18.01
N GLY A 363 -1.82 -3.13 -18.92
CA GLY A 363 -1.98 -2.70 -20.31
C GLY A 363 -2.21 -1.18 -20.46
N ALA A 364 -1.82 -0.39 -19.46
CA ALA A 364 -2.24 1.00 -19.34
C ALA A 364 -1.63 1.89 -20.45
N HIS A 365 -2.49 2.69 -21.08
CA HIS A 365 -2.12 3.76 -22.01
C HIS A 365 -2.22 5.15 -21.36
N THR A 366 -2.89 5.25 -20.22
CA THR A 366 -3.04 6.49 -19.46
C THR A 366 -2.76 6.23 -17.98
N ILE A 367 -1.81 6.95 -17.42
CA ILE A 367 -1.44 6.88 -16.00
C ILE A 367 -1.88 8.16 -15.33
N VAL A 368 -2.49 8.05 -14.16
CA VAL A 368 -3.09 9.16 -13.42
C VAL A 368 -2.56 9.17 -11.99
N ILE A 369 -2.18 10.36 -11.54
CA ILE A 369 -1.89 10.66 -10.15
C ILE A 369 -3.07 11.46 -9.64
N ASP A 370 -3.82 10.87 -8.70
CA ASP A 370 -4.96 11.54 -8.07
C ASP A 370 -4.52 12.77 -7.26
N ARG A 371 -5.43 13.73 -7.10
CA ARG A 371 -5.19 14.95 -6.34
C ARG A 371 -4.77 14.67 -4.89
N SER A 372 -5.34 13.65 -4.24
CA SER A 372 -5.04 13.31 -2.84
C SER A 372 -3.57 12.95 -2.61
N GLN A 373 -2.85 12.55 -3.68
CA GLN A 373 -1.43 12.25 -3.62
C GLN A 373 -0.55 13.51 -3.69
N ILE A 374 -1.10 14.66 -4.07
CA ILE A 374 -0.35 15.90 -4.38
C ILE A 374 -1.00 17.18 -3.82
N ASP A 375 -2.10 17.06 -3.08
CA ASP A 375 -2.89 18.19 -2.56
C ASP A 375 -2.77 18.39 -1.04
N ALA A 376 -3.61 19.26 -0.49
CA ALA A 376 -3.62 19.63 0.93
C ALA A 376 -3.93 18.47 1.89
N SER A 377 -4.57 17.40 1.42
CA SER A 377 -4.82 16.20 2.22
C SER A 377 -3.53 15.41 2.52
N ASN A 378 -2.45 15.69 1.78
CA ASN A 378 -1.12 15.11 2.02
C ASN A 378 -0.05 16.19 2.23
N PRO A 379 0.07 16.75 3.45
CA PRO A 379 1.06 17.79 3.77
C PRO A 379 2.51 17.36 3.58
N GLU A 380 2.80 16.06 3.65
CA GLU A 380 4.14 15.51 3.40
C GLU A 380 4.48 15.53 1.90
N ALA A 381 3.56 15.08 1.05
CA ALA A 381 3.73 15.12 -0.41
C ALA A 381 3.88 16.56 -0.93
N LEU A 382 3.11 17.52 -0.38
CA LEU A 382 3.26 18.93 -0.69
C LEU A 382 4.65 19.45 -0.33
N ARG A 383 5.11 19.24 0.90
CA ARG A 383 6.42 19.73 1.37
C ARG A 383 7.60 19.08 0.65
N SER A 384 7.46 17.83 0.22
CA SER A 384 8.48 17.11 -0.55
C SER A 384 8.53 17.49 -2.03
N GLY A 385 7.56 18.29 -2.53
CA GLY A 385 7.52 18.72 -3.92
C GLY A 385 7.06 17.61 -4.88
N ALA A 386 6.19 16.70 -4.43
CA ALA A 386 5.68 15.57 -5.21
C ALA A 386 5.08 16.00 -6.57
N PHE A 387 4.39 17.14 -6.60
CA PHE A 387 3.88 17.72 -7.85
C PHE A 387 4.99 17.89 -8.90
N TYR A 388 6.10 18.54 -8.53
CA TYR A 388 7.22 18.77 -9.44
C TYR A 388 7.97 17.49 -9.78
N PHE A 389 8.00 16.51 -8.88
CA PHE A 389 8.55 15.19 -9.16
C PHE A 389 7.82 14.53 -10.35
N PHE A 390 6.49 14.47 -10.32
CA PHE A 390 5.71 13.92 -11.43
C PHE A 390 5.75 14.81 -12.68
N ALA A 391 5.73 16.14 -12.53
CA ALA A 391 5.86 17.05 -13.66
C ALA A 391 7.18 16.84 -14.44
N LYS A 392 8.30 16.62 -13.73
CA LYS A 392 9.61 16.31 -14.33
C LYS A 392 9.63 14.97 -15.06
N LEU A 393 8.82 14.00 -14.62
CA LEU A 393 8.62 12.72 -15.30
C LEU A 393 7.68 12.81 -16.52
N GLY A 394 7.18 14.01 -16.85
CA GLY A 394 6.36 14.25 -18.04
C GLY A 394 4.85 14.21 -17.80
N PHE A 395 4.39 14.10 -16.55
CA PHE A 395 2.97 14.20 -16.24
C PHE A 395 2.48 15.66 -16.36
N ARG A 396 1.22 15.85 -16.75
CA ARG A 396 0.62 17.17 -16.96
C ARG A 396 -0.81 17.23 -16.40
N SER A 397 -1.22 18.40 -15.92
CA SER A 397 -2.63 18.62 -15.53
C SER A 397 -3.52 18.75 -16.76
N MET A 398 -4.74 18.21 -16.68
CA MET A 398 -5.78 18.43 -17.69
C MET A 398 -6.42 19.82 -17.57
N ASP A 399 -6.26 20.49 -16.43
CA ASP A 399 -6.76 21.84 -16.21
C ASP A 399 -5.83 22.89 -16.88
N PRO A 400 -6.33 23.69 -17.85
CA PRO A 400 -5.55 24.75 -18.51
C PRO A 400 -4.98 25.80 -17.56
N GLN A 401 -5.72 26.18 -16.51
CA GLN A 401 -5.27 27.18 -15.54
C GLN A 401 -4.10 26.67 -14.72
N ILE A 402 -4.16 25.39 -14.31
CA ILE A 402 -3.05 24.74 -13.61
C ILE A 402 -1.84 24.59 -14.54
N ARG A 403 -2.02 24.26 -15.82
CA ARG A 403 -0.89 24.20 -16.77
C ARG A 403 -0.18 25.54 -16.91
N ALA A 404 -0.93 26.64 -17.01
CA ALA A 404 -0.36 27.99 -17.08
C ALA A 404 0.42 28.33 -15.80
N LEU A 405 -0.13 28.00 -14.63
CA LEU A 405 0.54 28.20 -13.34
C LEU A 405 1.85 27.41 -13.24
N VAL A 406 1.87 26.16 -13.70
CA VAL A 406 3.09 25.34 -13.74
C VAL A 406 4.16 25.97 -14.60
N ALA A 407 3.81 26.45 -15.80
CA ALA A 407 4.77 27.08 -16.71
C ALA A 407 5.39 28.33 -16.09
N ALA A 408 4.57 29.19 -15.46
CA ALA A 408 5.05 30.39 -14.78
C ALA A 408 6.01 30.07 -13.62
N GLU A 409 5.67 29.08 -12.79
CA GLU A 409 6.52 28.67 -11.68
C GLU A 409 7.81 27.98 -12.14
N GLN A 410 7.76 27.18 -13.21
CA GLN A 410 8.95 26.57 -13.79
C GLN A 410 9.91 27.63 -14.37
N ALA A 411 9.39 28.68 -14.99
CA ALA A 411 10.20 29.80 -15.46
C ALA A 411 10.92 30.51 -14.30
N ARG A 412 10.24 30.71 -13.16
CA ARG A 412 10.84 31.28 -11.94
C ARG A 412 11.92 30.37 -11.36
N VAL A 413 11.64 29.07 -11.22
CA VAL A 413 12.62 28.07 -10.75
C VAL A 413 13.86 28.04 -11.65
N ALA A 414 13.71 28.24 -12.95
CA ALA A 414 14.84 28.29 -13.89
C ALA A 414 15.64 29.60 -13.78
N ARG A 415 14.98 30.73 -13.49
CA ARG A 415 15.61 32.05 -13.40
C ARG A 415 16.34 32.29 -12.08
N GLU A 416 15.80 31.78 -10.98
CA GLU A 416 16.24 32.10 -9.62
C GLU A 416 16.84 30.88 -8.91
N PRO A 417 18.17 30.77 -8.83
CA PRO A 417 18.84 29.70 -8.08
C PRO A 417 18.39 29.68 -6.61
N GLY A 418 17.90 28.54 -6.15
CA GLY A 418 17.43 28.36 -4.77
C GLY A 418 15.95 28.68 -4.55
N TYR A 419 15.25 29.24 -5.54
CA TYR A 419 13.81 29.47 -5.45
C TYR A 419 13.04 28.15 -5.24
N ARG A 420 12.08 28.18 -4.31
CA ARG A 420 11.10 27.12 -4.10
C ARG A 420 9.72 27.71 -4.10
N SER A 421 8.80 27.11 -4.86
CA SER A 421 7.40 27.51 -4.86
C SER A 421 6.84 27.51 -3.43
N PRO A 422 6.20 28.61 -2.99
CA PRO A 422 5.56 28.68 -1.68
C PRO A 422 4.49 27.60 -1.51
N LEU A 423 4.24 27.20 -0.26
CA LEU A 423 3.23 26.18 0.05
C LEU A 423 1.84 26.54 -0.48
N ALA A 424 1.47 27.82 -0.48
CA ALA A 424 0.22 28.30 -1.06
C ALA A 424 0.12 28.03 -2.56
N THR A 425 1.21 28.21 -3.31
CA THR A 425 1.27 27.87 -4.74
C THR A 425 1.19 26.37 -4.95
N LEU A 426 1.89 25.56 -4.14
CA LEU A 426 1.82 24.09 -4.21
C LEU A 426 0.40 23.56 -3.96
N ARG A 427 -0.32 24.14 -2.98
CA ARG A 427 -1.74 23.81 -2.74
C ARG A 427 -2.62 24.13 -3.95
N ARG A 428 -2.38 25.23 -4.66
CA ARG A 428 -3.10 25.57 -5.89
C ARG A 428 -2.79 24.58 -7.01
N LEU A 429 -1.52 24.22 -7.19
CA LEU A 429 -1.07 23.24 -8.18
C LEU A 429 -1.70 21.85 -7.94
N GLY A 430 -1.83 21.44 -6.68
CA GLY A 430 -2.44 20.16 -6.29
C GLY A 430 -3.96 20.05 -6.49
N ARG A 431 -4.67 21.13 -6.83
CA ARG A 431 -6.14 21.09 -7.02
C ARG A 431 -6.61 20.18 -8.15
N ALA A 432 -5.74 19.87 -9.09
CA ALA A 432 -6.01 18.99 -10.22
C ALA A 432 -5.00 17.83 -10.25
N GLY A 433 -5.50 16.63 -10.55
CA GLY A 433 -4.66 15.45 -10.77
C GLY A 433 -3.75 15.60 -12.00
N LEU A 434 -2.73 14.75 -12.05
CA LEU A 434 -1.74 14.73 -13.14
C LEU A 434 -1.89 13.49 -14.01
N ILE A 435 -1.75 13.65 -15.31
CA ILE A 435 -1.94 12.56 -16.30
C ILE A 435 -0.70 12.41 -17.19
N LEU A 436 -0.37 11.16 -17.51
CA LEU A 436 0.59 10.78 -18.54
C LEU A 436 -0.07 9.86 -19.56
N THR A 437 -0.11 10.28 -20.83
CA THR A 437 -0.66 9.50 -21.95
C THR A 437 0.46 8.90 -22.80
N LEU A 438 0.48 7.58 -22.99
CA LEU A 438 1.60 6.80 -23.56
C LEU A 438 1.45 6.42 -25.05
N GLY A 439 0.43 6.93 -25.75
CA GLY A 439 0.22 6.68 -27.19
C GLY A 439 -0.86 7.59 -27.80
N PRO A 440 -1.05 7.55 -29.14
CA PRO A 440 -2.10 8.31 -29.81
C PRO A 440 -3.48 7.79 -29.38
N GLY A 441 -4.41 8.71 -29.10
CA GLY A 441 -5.75 8.37 -28.60
C GLY A 441 -5.81 8.26 -27.08
N GLY A 442 -5.51 9.37 -26.37
CA GLY A 442 -5.62 9.46 -24.92
C GLY A 442 -6.92 8.87 -24.39
N ALA A 443 -6.91 8.36 -23.14
CA ALA A 443 -8.10 7.78 -22.56
C ALA A 443 -9.27 8.75 -22.73
N GLY A 444 -10.37 8.26 -23.34
CA GLY A 444 -11.66 8.93 -23.24
C GLY A 444 -12.04 9.19 -21.78
N PRO A 445 -13.22 9.77 -21.52
CA PRO A 445 -13.62 10.13 -20.16
C PRO A 445 -13.43 8.96 -19.19
N PRO A 446 -12.99 9.23 -17.95
CA PRO A 446 -12.88 8.18 -16.96
C PRO A 446 -14.24 7.55 -16.72
N VAL A 447 -14.25 6.22 -16.60
CA VAL A 447 -15.35 5.51 -15.97
C VAL A 447 -15.01 5.47 -14.49
N THR A 448 -15.79 6.14 -13.65
CA THR A 448 -15.54 6.16 -12.20
C THR A 448 -16.55 5.28 -11.50
N GLY A 449 -16.08 4.52 -10.50
CA GLY A 449 -16.94 3.71 -9.64
C GLY A 449 -18.03 4.54 -8.98
N SER A 450 -17.70 5.76 -8.52
CA SER A 450 -18.65 6.66 -7.87
C SER A 450 -19.80 7.10 -8.78
N ALA A 451 -19.51 7.46 -10.04
CA ALA A 451 -20.57 7.84 -10.99
C ALA A 451 -21.51 6.66 -11.29
N LEU A 452 -20.96 5.46 -11.47
CA LEU A 452 -21.76 4.25 -11.66
C LEU A 452 -22.57 3.91 -10.40
N ALA A 453 -22.00 4.07 -9.20
CA ALA A 453 -22.68 3.81 -7.94
C ALA A 453 -23.88 4.74 -7.74
N ALA A 454 -23.77 6.02 -8.14
CA ALA A 454 -24.89 6.96 -8.12
C ALA A 454 -26.03 6.52 -9.04
N LEU A 455 -25.72 6.09 -10.27
CA LEU A 455 -26.71 5.58 -11.22
C LEU A 455 -27.38 4.29 -10.72
N VAL A 456 -26.61 3.35 -10.17
CA VAL A 456 -27.15 2.13 -9.55
C VAL A 456 -28.07 2.50 -8.39
N THR A 457 -27.68 3.43 -7.53
CA THR A 457 -28.49 3.87 -6.39
C THR A 457 -29.82 4.48 -6.84
N ARG A 458 -29.79 5.38 -7.83
CA ARG A 458 -31.02 5.95 -8.42
C ARG A 458 -31.92 4.85 -9.01
N ALA A 459 -31.34 3.85 -9.68
CA ALA A 459 -32.09 2.72 -10.25
C ALA A 459 -32.72 1.84 -9.16
N ILE A 460 -32.00 1.53 -8.07
CA ILE A 460 -32.53 0.75 -6.93
C ILE A 460 -33.74 1.46 -6.32
N VAL A 461 -33.66 2.77 -6.09
CA VAL A 461 -34.78 3.52 -5.53
C VAL A 461 -35.99 3.51 -6.47
N ARG A 462 -35.77 3.81 -7.75
CA ARG A 462 -36.84 3.91 -8.75
C ARG A 462 -37.53 2.57 -9.05
N GLU A 463 -36.77 1.50 -9.20
CA GLU A 463 -37.28 0.19 -9.67
C GLU A 463 -37.67 -0.76 -8.53
N HIS A 464 -37.12 -0.54 -7.33
CA HIS A 464 -37.26 -1.47 -6.20
C HIS A 464 -37.57 -0.77 -4.86
N GLY A 465 -37.95 0.50 -4.87
CA GLY A 465 -38.34 1.24 -3.65
C GLY A 465 -37.21 1.36 -2.62
N GLY A 466 -35.95 1.18 -3.03
CA GLY A 466 -34.80 1.18 -2.13
C GLY A 466 -34.34 -0.20 -1.65
N ASP A 467 -35.06 -1.28 -1.94
CA ASP A 467 -34.65 -2.63 -1.55
C ASP A 467 -33.42 -3.08 -2.35
N ARG A 468 -32.26 -3.06 -1.70
CA ARG A 468 -30.96 -3.39 -2.30
C ARG A 468 -30.79 -4.88 -2.57
N HIS A 469 -31.37 -5.74 -1.72
CA HIS A 469 -31.28 -7.19 -1.89
C HIS A 469 -32.13 -7.63 -3.08
N ALA A 470 -33.38 -7.19 -3.13
CA ALA A 470 -34.27 -7.47 -4.25
C ALA A 470 -33.71 -6.91 -5.57
N ALA A 471 -33.20 -5.67 -5.56
CA ALA A 471 -32.62 -5.07 -6.75
C ALA A 471 -31.39 -5.82 -7.28
N THR A 472 -30.49 -6.25 -6.38
CA THR A 472 -29.29 -7.02 -6.78
C THR A 472 -29.67 -8.38 -7.33
N ALA A 473 -30.61 -9.09 -6.69
CA ALA A 473 -31.10 -10.39 -7.16
C ALA A 473 -31.80 -10.28 -8.52
N ALA A 474 -32.66 -9.27 -8.70
CA ALA A 474 -33.36 -9.00 -9.95
C ALA A 474 -32.38 -8.63 -11.08
N ALA A 475 -31.41 -7.76 -10.81
CA ALA A 475 -30.36 -7.40 -11.77
C ALA A 475 -29.54 -8.64 -12.19
N ALA A 476 -29.12 -9.48 -11.24
CA ALA A 476 -28.38 -10.70 -11.53
C ALA A 476 -29.20 -11.69 -12.38
N ALA A 477 -30.49 -11.87 -12.09
CA ALA A 477 -31.37 -12.72 -12.89
C ALA A 477 -31.58 -12.17 -14.32
N ARG A 478 -31.87 -10.86 -14.44
CA ARG A 478 -32.06 -10.16 -15.72
C ARG A 478 -30.83 -10.26 -16.60
N VAL A 479 -29.66 -9.91 -16.05
CA VAL A 479 -28.38 -9.95 -16.77
C VAL A 479 -28.03 -11.39 -17.15
N ALA A 480 -28.24 -12.38 -16.27
CA ALA A 480 -28.02 -13.79 -16.61
C ALA A 480 -28.91 -14.28 -17.76
N GLY A 481 -30.18 -13.87 -17.78
CA GLY A 481 -31.11 -14.19 -18.86
C GLY A 481 -30.67 -13.62 -20.21
N VAL A 482 -30.28 -12.35 -20.23
CA VAL A 482 -29.82 -11.64 -21.45
C VAL A 482 -28.47 -12.16 -21.95
N LEU A 483 -27.54 -12.48 -21.04
CA LEU A 483 -26.20 -12.94 -21.39
C LEU A 483 -26.10 -14.45 -21.64
N GLY A 484 -27.16 -15.21 -21.35
CA GLY A 484 -27.15 -16.67 -21.47
C GLY A 484 -26.43 -17.41 -20.33
N ALA A 485 -26.08 -16.72 -19.25
CA ALA A 485 -25.40 -17.29 -18.07
C ALA A 485 -26.38 -17.99 -17.10
N ARG A 486 -27.26 -18.85 -17.64
CA ARG A 486 -28.31 -19.52 -16.86
C ARG A 486 -27.76 -20.55 -15.87
N ASP A 487 -26.60 -21.12 -16.20
CA ASP A 487 -25.87 -22.12 -15.43
C ASP A 487 -25.05 -21.53 -14.27
N ARG A 488 -24.98 -20.20 -14.10
CA ARG A 488 -24.11 -19.52 -13.11
C ARG A 488 -24.21 -20.03 -11.67
N ARG A 489 -25.32 -20.65 -11.30
CA ARG A 489 -25.50 -21.27 -9.97
C ARG A 489 -24.50 -22.41 -9.73
N ARG A 490 -24.01 -23.05 -10.81
CA ARG A 490 -22.99 -24.12 -10.80
C ARG A 490 -21.56 -23.59 -10.89
N TRP A 491 -21.36 -22.28 -11.06
CA TRP A 491 -20.01 -21.71 -11.08
C TRP A 491 -19.38 -21.75 -9.68
N PRO A 492 -18.03 -21.74 -9.60
CA PRO A 492 -17.33 -21.52 -8.34
C PRO A 492 -17.91 -20.33 -7.57
N PRO A 493 -18.08 -20.42 -6.23
CA PRO A 493 -18.72 -19.37 -5.45
C PRO A 493 -18.14 -17.95 -5.64
N PRO A 494 -16.80 -17.76 -5.73
CA PRO A 494 -16.23 -16.43 -5.99
C PRO A 494 -16.63 -15.85 -7.36
N GLU A 495 -16.70 -16.68 -8.40
CA GLU A 495 -17.11 -16.27 -9.75
C GLU A 495 -18.58 -15.89 -9.80
N ARG A 496 -19.43 -16.64 -9.09
CA ARG A 496 -20.86 -16.33 -8.94
C ARG A 496 -21.06 -15.00 -8.22
N ARG A 497 -20.40 -14.79 -7.08
CA ARG A 497 -20.48 -13.52 -6.33
C ARG A 497 -19.96 -12.34 -7.14
N ALA A 498 -18.87 -12.52 -7.88
CA ALA A 498 -18.32 -11.48 -8.74
C ALA A 498 -19.30 -11.09 -9.86
N PHE A 499 -19.98 -12.08 -10.47
CA PHE A 499 -21.05 -11.81 -11.44
C PHE A 499 -22.21 -11.04 -10.80
N GLU A 500 -22.67 -11.46 -9.62
CA GLU A 500 -23.77 -10.81 -8.88
C GLU A 500 -23.42 -9.35 -8.51
N ARG A 501 -22.19 -9.08 -8.07
CA ARG A 501 -21.70 -7.72 -7.73
C ARG A 501 -21.60 -6.79 -8.94
N LEU A 502 -21.28 -7.33 -10.13
CA LEU A 502 -21.22 -6.55 -11.38
C LEU A 502 -22.58 -6.38 -12.06
N ALA A 503 -23.54 -7.27 -11.77
CA ALA A 503 -24.83 -7.27 -12.44
C ALA A 503 -25.60 -5.95 -12.34
N PRO A 504 -25.67 -5.25 -11.18
CA PRO A 504 -26.34 -3.95 -11.10
C PRO A 504 -25.79 -2.91 -12.08
N ILE A 505 -24.46 -2.87 -12.29
CA ILE A 505 -23.82 -1.96 -13.25
C ILE A 505 -24.18 -2.36 -14.68
N VAL A 506 -24.10 -3.65 -15.01
CA VAL A 506 -24.42 -4.17 -16.34
C VAL A 506 -25.90 -4.00 -16.67
N ALA A 507 -26.76 -4.09 -15.68
CA ALA A 507 -28.20 -3.95 -15.81
C ALA A 507 -28.64 -2.51 -16.17
N LEU A 508 -27.76 -1.51 -16.03
CA LEU A 508 -27.97 -0.13 -16.50
C LEU A 508 -27.84 0.03 -18.02
N LEU A 509 -27.36 -1.00 -18.73
CA LEU A 509 -27.14 -0.95 -20.18
C LEU A 509 -28.46 -1.23 -20.93
N PRO A 510 -29.12 -0.23 -21.53
CA PRO A 510 -30.48 -0.39 -22.07
C PRO A 510 -30.52 -1.26 -23.33
N ASP A 511 -29.43 -1.29 -24.09
CA ASP A 511 -29.32 -2.00 -25.37
C ASP A 511 -28.64 -3.38 -25.25
N LEU A 512 -28.38 -3.87 -24.03
CA LEU A 512 -27.60 -5.09 -23.79
C LEU A 512 -28.11 -6.32 -24.56
N ALA A 513 -29.44 -6.50 -24.65
CA ALA A 513 -30.06 -7.60 -25.39
C ALA A 513 -29.80 -7.55 -26.90
N ARG A 514 -29.58 -6.33 -27.45
CA ARG A 514 -29.30 -6.11 -28.88
C ARG A 514 -27.82 -6.21 -29.21
N TRP A 515 -26.94 -6.39 -28.22
CA TRP A 515 -25.51 -6.55 -28.48
C TRP A 515 -25.24 -7.84 -29.27
N PRO A 516 -24.22 -7.89 -30.14
CA PRO A 516 -23.81 -9.12 -30.82
C PRO A 516 -23.55 -10.26 -29.82
N ALA A 517 -23.88 -11.50 -30.20
CA ALA A 517 -23.70 -12.68 -29.34
C ALA A 517 -22.26 -12.82 -28.83
N ALA A 518 -21.27 -12.51 -29.68
CA ALA A 518 -19.87 -12.51 -29.33
C ALA A 518 -19.51 -11.46 -28.25
N ASP A 519 -20.12 -10.27 -28.29
CA ASP A 519 -19.93 -9.25 -27.24
C ASP A 519 -20.55 -9.70 -25.92
N ARG A 520 -21.76 -10.28 -25.94
CA ARG A 520 -22.40 -10.81 -24.73
C ARG A 520 -21.59 -11.95 -24.10
N ALA A 521 -21.08 -12.88 -24.90
CA ALA A 521 -20.21 -13.96 -24.43
C ALA A 521 -18.90 -13.44 -23.82
N ARG A 522 -18.30 -12.41 -24.43
CA ARG A 522 -17.12 -11.72 -23.86
C ARG A 522 -17.44 -11.04 -22.53
N LEU A 523 -18.62 -10.43 -22.38
CA LEU A 523 -19.04 -9.81 -21.13
C LEU A 523 -19.18 -10.85 -20.00
N VAL A 524 -19.76 -12.02 -20.29
CA VAL A 524 -19.79 -13.14 -19.33
C VAL A 524 -18.37 -13.50 -18.88
N ALA A 525 -17.43 -13.62 -19.83
CA ALA A 525 -16.04 -13.92 -19.50
C ALA A 525 -15.38 -12.84 -18.63
N VAL A 526 -15.67 -11.55 -18.87
CA VAL A 526 -15.20 -10.43 -18.03
C VAL A 526 -15.74 -10.57 -16.61
N MET A 527 -17.07 -10.73 -16.45
CA MET A 527 -17.70 -10.81 -15.13
C MET A 527 -17.21 -12.02 -14.34
N ARG A 528 -17.03 -13.16 -15.01
CA ARG A 528 -16.54 -14.40 -14.40
C ARG A 528 -15.07 -14.29 -13.99
N ALA A 529 -14.23 -13.69 -14.83
CA ALA A 529 -12.81 -13.49 -14.54
C ALA A 529 -12.55 -12.66 -13.28
N ARG A 530 -13.53 -11.84 -12.84
CA ARG A 530 -13.41 -11.05 -11.62
C ARG A 530 -13.37 -11.91 -10.35
N GLY A 531 -13.95 -13.11 -10.39
CA GLY A 531 -13.90 -14.08 -9.29
C GLY A 531 -12.73 -15.08 -9.36
N GLU A 532 -11.86 -14.99 -10.37
CA GLU A 532 -10.71 -15.89 -10.49
C GLU A 532 -9.63 -15.61 -9.42
N PRO A 533 -8.69 -16.53 -9.20
CA PRO A 533 -7.60 -16.34 -8.23
C PRO A 533 -6.83 -15.03 -8.42
N GLY A 534 -6.65 -14.51 -9.65
CA GLY A 534 -5.96 -13.23 -9.88
C GLY A 534 -6.56 -12.34 -10.97
N GLU A 535 -6.24 -11.05 -10.92
CA GLU A 535 -6.93 -10.02 -11.74
C GLU A 535 -6.32 -9.77 -13.13
N ARG A 536 -5.17 -10.38 -13.45
CA ARG A 536 -4.51 -10.20 -14.76
C ARG A 536 -5.40 -10.57 -15.94
N ARG A 537 -6.19 -11.64 -15.83
CA ARG A 537 -7.09 -12.09 -16.91
C ARG A 537 -8.28 -11.14 -17.03
N TYR A 538 -8.87 -10.75 -15.90
CA TYR A 538 -9.93 -9.74 -15.83
C TYR A 538 -9.52 -8.45 -16.55
N LEU A 539 -8.36 -7.87 -16.21
CA LEU A 539 -7.83 -6.66 -16.85
C LEU A 539 -7.74 -6.80 -18.38
N ARG A 540 -7.13 -7.89 -18.89
CA ARG A 540 -7.01 -8.12 -20.34
C ARG A 540 -8.35 -8.24 -21.05
N LEU A 541 -9.32 -8.90 -20.42
CA LEU A 541 -10.66 -9.05 -21.00
C LEU A 541 -11.43 -7.74 -20.97
N LEU A 542 -11.35 -7.00 -19.87
CA LEU A 542 -11.99 -5.69 -19.67
C LEU A 542 -11.48 -4.68 -20.72
N ASP A 543 -10.17 -4.58 -20.90
CA ASP A 543 -9.55 -3.64 -21.85
C ASP A 543 -9.93 -3.91 -23.31
N ARG A 544 -10.10 -5.20 -23.67
CA ARG A 544 -10.51 -5.61 -25.02
C ARG A 544 -12.01 -5.43 -25.28
N HIS A 545 -12.82 -5.19 -24.25
CA HIS A 545 -14.26 -5.06 -24.39
C HIS A 545 -14.69 -3.63 -24.76
N HIS A 546 -14.35 -3.18 -25.97
CA HIS A 546 -14.58 -1.80 -26.43
C HIS A 546 -16.04 -1.33 -26.36
N ARG A 547 -17.02 -2.21 -26.62
CA ARG A 547 -18.46 -1.88 -26.51
C ARG A 547 -18.88 -1.55 -25.08
N LEU A 548 -18.47 -2.37 -24.10
CA LEU A 548 -18.69 -2.13 -22.67
C LEU A 548 -18.05 -0.81 -22.24
N ARG A 549 -16.78 -0.58 -22.61
CA ARG A 549 -16.08 0.69 -22.33
C ARG A 549 -16.89 1.89 -22.80
N ARG A 550 -17.29 1.92 -24.08
CA ARG A 550 -18.06 3.04 -24.65
C ARG A 550 -19.41 3.22 -23.96
N ALA A 551 -20.09 2.12 -23.63
CA ALA A 551 -21.39 2.18 -22.98
C ALA A 551 -21.28 2.75 -21.55
N LEU A 552 -20.32 2.28 -20.76
CA LEU A 552 -20.07 2.80 -19.40
C LEU A 552 -19.58 4.25 -19.43
N GLN A 553 -18.73 4.64 -20.39
CA GLN A 553 -18.32 6.04 -20.57
C GLN A 553 -19.49 6.98 -20.87
N ARG A 554 -20.49 6.53 -21.66
CA ARG A 554 -21.71 7.31 -21.89
C ARG A 554 -22.55 7.44 -20.63
N LEU A 555 -22.72 6.35 -19.87
CA LEU A 555 -23.42 6.38 -18.59
C LEU A 555 -22.74 7.34 -17.60
N SER A 556 -21.42 7.25 -17.42
CA SER A 556 -20.67 8.12 -16.50
C SER A 556 -20.70 9.60 -16.88
N ARG A 557 -20.86 9.95 -18.17
CA ARG A 557 -21.03 11.35 -18.61
C ARG A 557 -22.40 11.91 -18.26
N ASN A 558 -23.43 11.07 -18.29
CA ASN A 558 -24.80 11.46 -18.01
C ASN A 558 -25.16 11.39 -16.52
N ALA A 559 -24.25 10.84 -15.71
CA ALA A 559 -24.32 10.99 -14.27
C ALA A 559 -23.95 12.44 -13.93
N GLU A 560 -24.94 13.23 -13.49
CA GLU A 560 -24.67 14.56 -12.93
C GLU A 560 -23.62 14.41 -11.82
N PRO A 561 -22.63 15.31 -11.74
CA PRO A 561 -21.81 15.39 -10.55
C PRO A 561 -22.73 15.66 -9.34
N PRO A 562 -22.44 15.06 -8.18
CA PRO A 562 -23.13 15.43 -6.95
C PRO A 562 -22.94 16.91 -6.62
#